data_AF-A0A2U8DTW1-F1
#
_entry.id   AF-A0A2U8DTW1-F1
#
_cell.length_a   1.000
_cell.length_b   1.000
_cell.length_c   1.000
_cell.angle_alpha   90.00
_cell.angle_beta   90.00
_cell.angle_gamma   90.00
#
_symmetry.space_group_name_H-M   'P 1'
#
loop_
_entity.id
_entity.type
_entity.pdbx_description
1 polymer ?
#
loop_
_entity_poly.entity_id
_entity_poly.type
_entity_poly.pdbx_seq_one_letter_code
_entity_poly.pdbx_strand_id
1 'polypeptide(L)'
;MKFENILTAALIFASIIQFYLSFIKGRSREDDYGTMLLKLNMDMVKRKFLAALLIGICVYFVYVIIKNNFSVLGIFIVMYFLLSIYDFSKIKIITSKGIGQKSFYSNSYYNFTKWSEITDWQWSEEKKNLLLIKIQKKDMVLNKEWNVLNFEKEEISKLFEDNVRSKGLPS
;
A
#
# COMPACT_ATOMS: atom_id res chain seq x y z
N MET A 1 -26.28 -27.24 -19.31
CA MET A 1 -26.18 -26.29 -18.18
C MET A 1 -27.39 -25.36 -18.26
N LYS A 2 -28.13 -25.14 -17.17
CA LYS A 2 -29.28 -24.19 -17.19
C LYS A 2 -28.78 -22.77 -17.45
N PHE A 3 -29.54 -21.98 -18.22
CA PHE A 3 -29.21 -20.61 -18.60
C PHE A 3 -28.87 -19.73 -17.38
N GLU A 4 -29.60 -19.91 -16.27
CA GLU A 4 -29.36 -19.24 -14.99
C GLU A 4 -27.94 -19.47 -14.45
N ASN A 5 -27.38 -20.68 -14.60
CA ASN A 5 -26.03 -20.99 -14.13
C ASN A 5 -24.97 -20.31 -15.01
N ILE A 6 -25.23 -20.19 -16.31
CA ILE A 6 -24.34 -19.49 -17.26
C ILE A 6 -24.35 -17.98 -16.99
N LEU A 7 -25.54 -17.40 -16.77
CA LEU A 7 -25.72 -16.00 -16.44
C LEU A 7 -25.05 -15.64 -15.10
N THR A 8 -25.18 -16.51 -14.09
CA THR A 8 -24.53 -16.34 -12.80
C THR A 8 -23.00 -16.36 -12.93
N ALA A 9 -22.45 -17.31 -13.69
CA ALA A 9 -21.01 -17.37 -13.94
C ALA A 9 -20.50 -16.12 -14.70
N ALA A 10 -21.26 -15.65 -15.69
CA ALA A 10 -20.94 -14.45 -16.46
C ALA A 10 -20.96 -13.18 -15.58
N LEU A 11 -21.93 -13.04 -14.68
CA LEU A 11 -22.02 -11.92 -13.73
C LEU A 11 -20.86 -11.94 -12.72
N ILE A 12 -20.47 -13.12 -12.24
CA ILE A 12 -19.29 -13.27 -11.37
C ILE A 12 -18.03 -12.83 -12.11
N PHE A 13 -17.82 -13.29 -13.35
CA PHE A 13 -16.67 -12.89 -14.17
C PHE A 13 -16.66 -11.39 -14.48
N ALA A 14 -17.80 -10.82 -14.87
CA ALA A 14 -17.93 -9.39 -15.12
C ALA A 14 -17.62 -8.56 -13.87
N SER A 15 -18.08 -9.01 -12.69
CA SER A 15 -17.77 -8.38 -11.41
C SER A 15 -16.28 -8.45 -11.08
N ILE A 16 -15.64 -9.60 -11.29
CA ILE A 16 -14.18 -9.77 -11.10
C ILE A 16 -13.38 -8.87 -12.06
N ILE A 17 -13.79 -8.75 -13.32
CA ILE A 17 -13.13 -7.92 -14.33
C ILE A 17 -13.31 -6.44 -14.01
N GLN A 18 -14.54 -6.00 -13.73
CA GLN A 18 -14.85 -4.61 -13.36
C GLN A 18 -14.12 -4.22 -12.06
N PHE A 19 -13.95 -5.17 -11.15
CA PHE A 19 -13.15 -5.04 -9.94
C PHE A 19 -11.65 -4.86 -10.23
N TYR A 20 -11.05 -5.71 -11.06
CA TYR A 20 -9.66 -5.58 -11.48
C TYR A 20 -9.39 -4.21 -12.11
N LEU A 21 -10.30 -3.79 -13.01
CA LEU A 21 -10.18 -2.50 -13.70
C LEU A 21 -10.32 -1.31 -12.74
N SER A 22 -11.25 -1.36 -11.79
CA SER A 22 -11.54 -0.20 -10.92
C SER A 22 -10.53 -0.03 -9.79
N PHE A 23 -10.04 -1.13 -9.20
CA PHE A 23 -9.22 -1.08 -7.98
C PHE A 23 -7.76 -1.41 -8.17
N ILE A 24 -7.43 -2.36 -9.06
CA ILE A 24 -6.05 -2.73 -9.33
C ILE A 24 -5.51 -1.80 -10.41
N LYS A 25 -6.12 -1.79 -11.59
CA LYS A 25 -5.67 -0.97 -12.72
C LYS A 25 -5.95 0.52 -12.52
N GLY A 26 -7.13 0.88 -12.01
CA GLY A 26 -7.51 2.27 -11.77
C GLY A 26 -6.71 2.97 -10.66
N ARG A 27 -6.04 2.22 -9.78
CA ARG A 27 -5.16 2.78 -8.74
C ARG A 27 -3.67 2.46 -8.92
N SER A 28 -3.31 1.52 -9.79
CA SER A 28 -1.94 1.42 -10.29
C SER A 28 -1.70 2.60 -11.22
N ARG A 29 -1.25 3.73 -10.67
CA ARG A 29 -0.63 4.73 -11.50
C ARG A 29 0.62 4.10 -12.12
N GLU A 30 0.68 4.04 -13.45
CA GLU A 30 1.91 3.76 -14.20
C GLU A 30 2.83 4.99 -14.16
N ASP A 31 3.02 5.56 -12.96
CA ASP A 31 4.02 6.57 -12.77
C ASP A 31 5.36 5.85 -12.62
N ASP A 32 6.40 6.32 -13.31
CA ASP A 32 7.75 5.87 -13.06
C ASP A 32 8.17 6.32 -11.65
N TYR A 33 8.07 5.39 -10.69
CA TYR A 33 8.43 5.54 -9.27
C TYR A 33 9.94 5.41 -9.01
N GLY A 34 10.76 5.16 -10.04
CA GLY A 34 12.19 4.98 -9.89
C GLY A 34 12.57 3.64 -9.25
N THR A 35 13.84 3.52 -8.85
CA THR A 35 14.38 2.31 -8.22
C THR A 35 14.04 2.29 -6.74
N MET A 36 13.69 1.11 -6.21
CA MET A 36 13.44 0.93 -4.77
C MET A 36 14.77 1.01 -4.02
N LEU A 37 14.88 1.97 -3.10
CA LEU A 37 16.08 2.16 -2.27
C LEU A 37 15.91 1.49 -0.91
N LEU A 38 14.76 1.68 -0.27
CA LEU A 38 14.46 1.09 1.03
C LEU A 38 13.00 0.67 1.13
N LYS A 39 12.78 -0.47 1.77
CA LYS A 39 11.45 -0.98 2.13
C LYS A 39 11.40 -1.11 3.64
N LEU A 40 10.61 -0.26 4.29
CA LEU A 40 10.53 -0.24 5.74
C LEU A 40 9.92 -1.55 6.25
N ASN A 41 10.51 -2.06 7.31
CA ASN A 41 10.04 -3.26 7.95
C ASN A 41 8.66 -3.03 8.56
N MET A 42 7.76 -3.95 8.26
CA MET A 42 6.53 -4.08 9.00
C MET A 42 6.78 -4.85 10.29
N ASP A 43 6.00 -4.50 11.31
CA ASP A 43 5.90 -5.31 12.52
C ASP A 43 5.73 -6.81 12.17
N MET A 44 6.57 -7.65 12.78
CA MET A 44 6.65 -9.07 12.43
C MET A 44 5.35 -9.82 12.74
N VAL A 45 4.65 -9.44 13.81
CA VAL A 45 3.35 -10.01 14.18
C VAL A 45 2.32 -9.64 13.12
N LYS A 46 2.27 -8.36 12.74
CA LYS A 46 1.39 -7.87 11.68
C LYS A 46 1.66 -8.57 10.34
N ARG A 47 2.93 -8.77 9.98
CA ARG A 47 3.31 -9.49 8.74
C ARG A 47 2.85 -10.94 8.76
N LYS A 48 3.08 -11.66 9.88
CA LYS A 48 2.65 -13.06 10.05
C LYS A 48 1.14 -13.18 10.01
N PHE A 49 0.43 -12.27 10.67
CA PHE A 49 -1.04 -12.23 10.66
C PHE A 49 -1.58 -12.06 9.24
N LEU A 50 -1.07 -11.07 8.48
CA LEU A 50 -1.48 -10.85 7.10
C LEU A 50 -1.20 -12.05 6.20
N ALA A 51 -0.01 -12.66 6.33
CA ALA A 51 0.31 -13.87 5.58
C ALA A 51 -0.63 -15.04 5.91
N ALA A 52 -0.88 -15.31 7.20
CA ALA A 52 -1.80 -16.35 7.65
C ALA A 52 -3.23 -16.10 7.14
N LEU A 53 -3.65 -14.84 7.14
CA LEU A 53 -4.97 -14.44 6.69
C LEU A 53 -5.13 -14.63 5.17
N LEU A 54 -4.11 -14.31 4.37
CA LEU A 54 -4.09 -14.64 2.95
C LEU A 54 -4.18 -16.16 2.71
N ILE A 55 -3.40 -16.96 3.45
CA ILE A 55 -3.45 -18.43 3.34
C ILE A 55 -4.85 -18.94 3.69
N GLY A 56 -5.46 -18.43 4.77
CA GLY A 56 -6.82 -18.79 5.17
C GLY A 56 -7.85 -18.48 4.09
N ILE A 57 -7.74 -17.31 3.46
CA ILE A 57 -8.60 -16.94 2.32
C ILE A 57 -8.42 -17.93 1.16
N CYS A 58 -7.18 -18.25 0.78
CA CYS A 58 -6.91 -19.18 -0.31
C CYS A 58 -7.45 -20.59 -0.03
N VAL A 59 -7.20 -21.13 1.17
CA VAL A 59 -7.68 -22.47 1.57
C VAL A 59 -9.21 -22.51 1.55
N TYR A 60 -9.86 -21.48 2.07
CA TYR A 60 -11.31 -21.42 2.08
C TYR A 60 -11.89 -21.24 0.68
N PHE A 61 -11.22 -20.50 -0.21
CA PHE A 61 -11.64 -20.36 -1.61
C PHE A 61 -11.69 -21.72 -2.32
N VAL A 62 -10.64 -22.55 -2.12
CA VAL A 62 -10.60 -23.93 -2.63
C VAL A 62 -11.75 -24.75 -2.05
N TYR A 63 -12.02 -24.64 -0.75
CA TYR A 63 -13.13 -25.33 -0.09
C TYR A 63 -14.51 -24.97 -0.68
N VAL A 64 -14.79 -23.69 -0.91
CA VAL A 64 -16.07 -23.23 -1.46
C VAL A 64 -16.28 -23.74 -2.89
N ILE A 65 -15.23 -23.75 -3.71
CA ILE A 65 -15.27 -24.31 -5.06
C ILE A 65 -15.64 -25.80 -5.00
N ILE A 66 -14.97 -26.58 -4.15
CA ILE A 66 -15.23 -28.03 -3.99
C ILE A 66 -16.68 -28.28 -3.56
N LYS A 67 -17.23 -27.42 -2.69
CA LYS A 67 -18.60 -27.54 -2.16
C LYS A 67 -19.68 -26.87 -3.02
N ASN A 68 -19.33 -26.30 -4.18
CA ASN A 68 -20.24 -25.58 -5.09
C ASN A 68 -21.09 -24.49 -4.40
N ASN A 69 -20.57 -23.84 -3.36
CA ASN A 69 -21.34 -22.91 -2.53
C ASN A 69 -21.10 -21.44 -2.91
N PHE A 70 -21.41 -21.10 -4.17
CA PHE A 70 -21.04 -19.83 -4.82
C PHE A 70 -21.64 -18.56 -4.18
N SER A 71 -22.70 -18.67 -3.38
CA SER A 71 -23.27 -17.55 -2.62
C SER A 71 -22.30 -16.98 -1.58
N VAL A 72 -21.44 -17.83 -1.02
CA VAL A 72 -20.44 -17.44 -0.01
C VAL A 72 -19.22 -16.77 -0.66
N LEU A 73 -18.99 -17.01 -1.96
CA LEU A 73 -17.84 -16.51 -2.71
C LEU A 73 -17.80 -14.96 -2.78
N GLY A 74 -18.96 -14.31 -2.77
CA GLY A 74 -19.09 -12.85 -2.69
C GLY A 74 -18.52 -12.26 -1.39
N ILE A 75 -18.71 -12.94 -0.25
CA ILE A 75 -18.18 -12.51 1.06
C ILE A 75 -16.64 -12.55 1.06
N PHE A 76 -16.05 -13.51 0.35
CA PHE A 76 -14.59 -13.63 0.22
C PHE A 76 -13.95 -12.53 -0.61
N ILE A 77 -14.63 -12.11 -1.67
CA ILE A 77 -14.20 -10.96 -2.48
C ILE A 77 -14.23 -9.69 -1.61
N VAL A 78 -15.25 -9.51 -0.77
CA VAL A 78 -15.36 -8.37 0.16
C VAL A 78 -14.29 -8.43 1.27
N MET A 79 -13.98 -9.61 1.84
CA MET A 79 -12.90 -9.76 2.82
C MET A 79 -11.52 -9.46 2.21
N TYR A 80 -11.21 -10.02 1.04
CA TYR A 80 -9.97 -9.76 0.31
C TYR A 80 -9.81 -8.26 -0.02
N PHE A 81 -10.93 -7.61 -0.38
CA PHE A 81 -11.00 -6.17 -0.63
C PHE A 81 -10.71 -5.34 0.62
N LEU A 82 -11.33 -5.67 1.75
CA LEU A 82 -11.07 -4.99 3.02
C LEU A 82 -9.59 -5.05 3.39
N LEU A 83 -8.93 -6.18 3.15
CA LEU A 83 -7.50 -6.36 3.45
C LEU A 83 -6.57 -5.62 2.49
N SER A 84 -6.95 -5.55 1.22
CA SER A 84 -6.16 -4.89 0.17
C SER A 84 -6.29 -3.36 0.22
N ILE A 85 -7.42 -2.84 0.72
CA ILE A 85 -7.66 -1.41 0.87
C ILE A 85 -7.17 -0.86 2.20
N TYR A 86 -7.27 -1.64 3.28
CA TYR A 86 -6.82 -1.17 4.58
C TYR A 86 -5.34 -0.85 4.57
N ASP A 87 -4.98 0.25 5.24
CA ASP A 87 -3.60 0.65 5.49
C ASP A 87 -2.77 -0.44 6.21
N PHE A 88 -3.42 -1.50 6.71
CA PHE A 88 -2.74 -2.67 7.29
C PHE A 88 -1.83 -3.40 6.31
N SER A 89 -2.18 -3.50 5.02
CA SER A 89 -1.36 -4.24 4.05
C SER A 89 -0.34 -3.36 3.33
N LYS A 90 -0.29 -2.06 3.62
CA LYS A 90 0.62 -1.14 2.93
C LYS A 90 1.96 -1.04 3.65
N ILE A 91 3.02 -1.26 2.89
CA ILE A 91 4.41 -1.17 3.32
C ILE A 91 4.95 0.18 2.89
N LYS A 92 5.56 0.92 3.81
CA LYS A 92 6.23 2.17 3.48
C LYS A 92 7.50 1.90 2.71
N ILE A 93 7.74 2.69 1.68
CA ILE A 93 8.88 2.51 0.77
C ILE A 93 9.52 3.85 0.44
N ILE A 94 10.82 3.82 0.23
CA ILE A 94 11.63 4.93 -0.25
C ILE A 94 12.24 4.50 -1.58
N THR A 95 12.19 5.40 -2.56
CA THR A 95 12.65 5.18 -3.93
C THR A 95 13.57 6.31 -4.37
N SER A 96 14.24 6.16 -5.50
CA SER A 96 15.06 7.22 -6.06
C SER A 96 14.30 8.50 -6.42
N LYS A 97 12.95 8.45 -6.52
CA LYS A 97 12.13 9.60 -6.89
C LYS A 97 11.26 10.16 -5.77
N GLY A 98 11.17 9.45 -4.65
CA GLY A 98 10.33 9.89 -3.53
C GLY A 98 9.99 8.79 -2.55
N ILE A 99 8.96 9.05 -1.75
CA ILE A 99 8.48 8.17 -0.69
C ILE A 99 7.03 7.78 -0.94
N GLY A 100 6.62 6.59 -0.51
CA GLY A 100 5.26 6.15 -0.70
C GLY A 100 4.90 4.90 0.08
N GLN A 101 3.83 4.26 -0.36
CA GLN A 101 3.36 2.98 0.15
C GLN A 101 3.25 1.99 -1.00
N LYS A 102 3.64 0.74 -0.78
CA LYS A 102 3.44 -0.38 -1.70
C LYS A 102 2.55 -1.43 -1.03
N SER A 103 1.61 -2.00 -1.76
CA SER A 103 0.81 -3.12 -1.23
C SER A 103 1.71 -4.32 -0.89
N PHE A 104 1.38 -5.02 0.19
CA PHE A 104 1.99 -6.30 0.54
C PHE A 104 1.52 -7.42 -0.39
N TYR A 105 0.29 -7.34 -0.89
CA TYR A 105 -0.33 -8.38 -1.71
C TYR A 105 -0.22 -8.13 -3.23
N SER A 106 0.10 -6.90 -3.64
CA SER A 106 0.19 -6.51 -5.05
C SER A 106 1.39 -5.60 -5.31
N ASN A 107 1.76 -5.45 -6.58
CA ASN A 107 2.80 -4.49 -7.00
C ASN A 107 2.31 -3.03 -7.07
N SER A 108 1.13 -2.74 -6.54
CA SER A 108 0.52 -1.42 -6.60
C SER A 108 1.19 -0.44 -5.62
N TYR A 109 1.40 0.79 -6.08
CA TYR A 109 1.95 1.91 -5.31
C TYR A 109 0.81 2.88 -4.93
N TYR A 110 0.91 3.47 -3.74
CA TYR A 110 -0.11 4.35 -3.15
C TYR A 110 0.57 5.53 -2.45
N ASN A 111 -0.15 6.65 -2.38
CA ASN A 111 0.23 7.83 -1.58
C ASN A 111 1.69 8.25 -1.80
N PHE A 112 2.15 8.16 -3.06
CA PHE A 112 3.51 8.50 -3.45
C PHE A 112 3.67 10.02 -3.44
N THR A 113 4.78 10.47 -2.88
CA THR A 113 5.20 11.85 -2.75
C THR A 113 6.59 11.95 -3.35
N LYS A 114 6.77 12.80 -4.36
CA LYS A 114 8.09 13.01 -4.97
C LYS A 114 9.00 13.76 -4.00
N TRP A 115 10.31 13.54 -4.08
CA TRP A 115 11.27 14.29 -3.26
C TRP A 115 11.11 15.81 -3.41
N SER A 116 10.81 16.29 -4.62
CA SER A 116 10.55 17.71 -4.91
C SER A 116 9.34 18.32 -4.20
N GLU A 117 8.41 17.48 -3.72
CA GLU A 117 7.22 17.91 -2.98
C GLU A 117 7.49 17.97 -1.47
N ILE A 118 8.56 17.37 -0.97
CA ILE A 118 8.92 17.40 0.45
C ILE A 118 9.70 18.67 0.73
N THR A 119 9.20 19.49 1.65
CA THR A 119 9.81 20.77 2.00
C THR A 119 10.67 20.70 3.24
N ASP A 120 10.32 19.82 4.18
CA ASP A 120 10.96 19.73 5.48
C ASP A 120 10.69 18.35 6.08
N TRP A 121 11.60 17.87 6.92
CA TRP A 121 11.46 16.60 7.63
C TRP A 121 12.24 16.65 8.95
N GLN A 122 11.71 16.00 9.97
CA GLN A 122 12.37 15.90 11.28
C GLN A 122 11.91 14.68 12.05
N TRP A 123 12.76 14.19 12.95
CA TRP A 123 12.35 13.21 13.94
C TRP A 123 11.57 13.91 15.07
N SER A 124 10.48 13.31 15.52
CA SER A 124 9.72 13.83 16.67
C SER A 124 10.58 13.79 17.94
N GLU A 125 10.60 14.90 18.67
CA GLU A 125 11.26 15.00 19.97
C GLU A 125 10.55 14.18 21.05
N GLU A 126 9.21 14.10 20.97
CA GLU A 126 8.38 13.34 21.92
C GLU A 126 8.40 11.83 21.64
N LYS A 127 8.43 11.43 20.36
CA LYS A 127 8.37 10.03 19.94
C LYS A 127 9.60 9.65 19.11
N LYS A 128 10.56 8.98 19.75
CA LYS A 128 11.88 8.61 19.18
C LYS A 128 11.83 7.91 17.80
N ASN A 129 10.72 7.25 17.50
CA ASN A 129 10.50 6.41 16.32
C ASN A 129 9.58 7.05 15.26
N LEU A 130 9.18 8.31 15.46
CA LEU A 130 8.24 9.00 14.58
C LEU A 130 8.99 10.00 13.70
N LEU A 131 8.89 9.82 12.38
CA LEU A 131 9.36 10.74 11.36
C LEU A 131 8.20 11.64 10.94
N LEU A 132 8.40 12.96 11.03
CA LEU A 132 7.47 13.99 10.59
C LEU A 132 7.95 14.54 9.24
N ILE A 133 7.06 14.62 8.27
CA ILE A 133 7.39 15.01 6.89
C ILE A 133 6.40 16.08 6.44
N LYS A 134 6.89 17.25 6.04
CA LYS A 134 6.08 18.32 5.46
C LYS A 134 6.13 18.24 3.94
N ILE A 135 4.96 18.30 3.31
CA ILE A 135 4.79 18.13 1.88
C ILE A 135 4.02 19.32 1.32
N GLN A 136 4.61 20.04 0.36
CA GLN A 136 3.93 21.07 -0.41
C GLN A 136 3.19 20.44 -1.58
N LYS A 137 1.86 20.59 -1.62
CA LYS A 137 1.03 20.24 -2.78
C LYS A 137 0.21 21.42 -3.21
N LYS A 138 0.52 21.97 -4.40
CA LYS A 138 -0.13 23.16 -4.94
C LYS A 138 -0.13 24.28 -3.88
N ASP A 139 -1.29 24.59 -3.31
CA ASP A 139 -1.51 25.69 -2.38
C ASP A 139 -1.65 25.23 -0.91
N MET A 140 -1.40 23.95 -0.61
CA MET A 140 -1.51 23.40 0.74
C MET A 140 -0.24 22.69 1.21
N VAL A 141 0.05 22.84 2.50
CA VAL A 141 1.07 22.07 3.22
C VAL A 141 0.39 20.90 3.93
N LEU A 142 0.84 19.68 3.65
CA LEU A 142 0.38 18.46 4.29
C LEU A 142 1.47 17.92 5.21
N ASN A 143 1.10 17.54 6.43
CA ASN A 143 1.98 16.84 7.35
C ASN A 143 1.72 15.33 7.24
N LYS A 144 2.77 14.55 7.09
CA LYS A 144 2.73 13.09 7.03
C LYS A 144 3.62 12.52 8.12
N GLU A 145 3.11 11.51 8.81
CA GLU A 145 3.79 10.90 9.95
C GLU A 145 4.12 9.45 9.68
N TRP A 146 5.39 9.09 9.89
CA TRP A 146 5.88 7.74 9.70
C TRP A 146 6.45 7.18 11.00
N ASN A 147 5.77 6.19 11.59
CA ASN A 147 6.40 5.27 12.53
C ASN A 147 7.46 4.41 11.82
N VAL A 148 8.67 4.39 12.36
CA VAL A 148 9.89 3.75 11.83
C VAL A 148 10.57 2.95 12.94
N LEU A 149 11.18 1.80 12.61
CA LEU A 149 11.94 1.04 13.60
C LEU A 149 13.31 1.70 13.84
N ASN A 150 13.80 1.67 15.08
CA ASN A 150 15.02 2.39 15.46
C ASN A 150 16.25 2.06 14.61
N PHE A 151 16.41 0.80 14.19
CA PHE A 151 17.54 0.38 13.37
C PHE A 151 17.48 0.91 11.93
N GLU A 152 16.32 1.35 11.45
CA GLU A 152 16.14 1.93 10.10
C GLU A 152 16.37 3.44 10.09
N LYS A 153 16.46 4.06 11.28
CA LYS A 153 16.49 5.52 11.46
C LYS A 153 17.67 6.16 10.77
N GLU A 154 18.85 5.59 10.90
CA GLU A 154 20.10 6.12 10.33
C GLU A 154 20.06 6.09 8.80
N GLU A 155 19.69 4.95 8.22
CA GLU A 155 19.57 4.78 6.76
C GLU A 155 18.51 5.72 6.17
N ILE A 156 17.36 5.86 6.85
CA ILE A 156 16.30 6.77 6.43
C ILE A 156 16.77 8.22 6.52
N SER A 157 17.45 8.60 7.60
CA SER A 157 17.95 9.97 7.76
C SER A 157 18.89 10.32 6.60
N LYS A 158 19.84 9.45 6.29
CA LYS A 158 20.76 9.63 5.16
C LYS A 158 20.01 9.81 3.83
N LEU A 159 19.01 8.95 3.55
CA LEU A 159 18.21 9.07 2.33
C LEU A 159 17.43 10.39 2.26
N PHE A 160 16.89 10.88 3.38
CA PHE A 160 16.20 12.16 3.41
C PHE A 160 17.17 13.34 3.29
N GLU A 161 18.35 13.30 3.92
CA GLU A 161 19.40 14.32 3.76
C GLU A 161 19.88 14.44 2.31
N ASP A 162 20.12 13.30 1.65
CA ASP A 162 20.63 13.26 0.28
C ASP A 162 19.59 13.76 -0.74
N ASN A 163 18.30 13.56 -0.48
CA ASN A 163 17.23 13.78 -1.47
C ASN A 163 16.33 14.99 -1.17
N VAL A 164 16.14 15.35 0.10
CA VAL A 164 15.41 16.55 0.51
C VAL A 164 16.43 17.66 0.66
N ARG A 165 16.81 18.27 -0.47
CA ARG A 165 17.71 19.43 -0.46
C ARG A 165 17.18 20.47 0.51
N SER A 166 18.02 20.84 1.47
CA SER A 166 17.91 22.11 2.19
C SER A 166 17.76 23.20 1.15
N LYS A 167 16.54 23.68 0.92
CA LYS A 167 16.38 25.00 0.32
C LYS A 167 16.98 25.94 1.35
N GLY A 168 18.24 26.31 1.13
CA GLY A 168 18.82 27.49 1.72
C GLY A 168 17.77 28.58 1.55
N LEU A 169 17.26 29.06 2.69
CA LEU A 169 16.55 30.33 2.73
C LEU A 169 17.44 31.33 1.99
N PRO A 170 16.92 32.08 1.00
CA PRO A 170 17.67 33.20 0.49
C PRO A 170 17.98 34.11 1.68
N SER A 171 19.27 34.28 1.93
CA SER A 171 19.87 35.26 2.85
C SER A 171 19.40 36.67 2.51
#